data_AF-A0A316B5Z1-F1
#
_entry.id   AF-A0A316B5Z1-F1
#
_cell.length_a   1.000
_cell.length_b   1.000
_cell.length_c   1.000
_cell.angle_alpha   90.00
_cell.angle_beta   90.00
_cell.angle_gamma   90.00
#
_symmetry.space_group_name_H-M   'P 1'
#
loop_
_entity.id
_entity.type
_entity.pdbx_description
1 polymer ?
#
loop_
_entity_poly.entity_id
_entity_poly.type
_entity_poly.pdbx_seq_one_letter_code
_entity_poly.pdbx_strand_id
1 'polypeptide(L)'
;MNKVINNTLLQELDSLLAKQGKSFESAVREYRASVITEITADESMDEKRWIEKFKKYRTRLDENTKAKPYQELSKLRDYLQGQNLIKPAPLLHLVDDSRTDFDIKKISIEIRKQIKY
;
A
#
# COMPACT_ATOMS: atom_id res chain seq x y z
N MET A 1 22.42 -2.60 28.56
CA MET A 1 21.52 -3.74 28.31
C MET A 1 20.63 -3.40 27.14
N ASN A 2 20.89 -3.98 25.95
CA ASN A 2 20.01 -3.82 24.80
C ASN A 2 18.73 -4.58 25.10
N LYS A 3 17.66 -3.84 25.39
CA LYS A 3 16.31 -4.39 25.56
C LYS A 3 15.94 -4.96 24.18
N VAL A 4 16.10 -6.27 24.01
CA VAL A 4 15.48 -6.98 22.89
C VAL A 4 13.98 -6.89 23.18
N ILE A 5 13.34 -5.87 22.63
CA ILE A 5 11.90 -5.71 22.73
C ILE A 5 11.34 -6.84 21.88
N ASN A 6 10.97 -7.95 22.53
CA ASN A 6 10.17 -9.03 21.94
C ASN A 6 8.77 -8.47 21.68
N ASN A 7 8.67 -7.57 20.71
CA ASN A 7 7.40 -6.99 20.33
C ASN A 7 6.72 -8.00 19.41
N THR A 8 5.77 -8.76 19.97
CA THR A 8 5.03 -9.83 19.27
C THR A 8 4.49 -9.35 17.93
N LEU A 9 4.04 -8.10 17.84
CA LEU A 9 3.55 -7.49 16.60
C LEU A 9 4.64 -7.42 15.50
N LEU A 10 5.88 -7.08 15.86
CA LEU A 10 6.98 -7.03 14.89
C LEU A 10 7.38 -8.44 14.42
N GLN A 11 7.38 -9.41 15.33
CA GLN A 11 7.66 -10.80 14.99
C GLN A 11 6.58 -11.38 14.07
N GLU A 12 5.30 -11.06 14.31
CA GLU A 12 4.19 -11.43 13.44
C GLU A 12 4.34 -10.79 12.05
N LEU A 13 4.66 -9.49 11.98
CA LEU A 13 4.90 -8.79 10.73
C LEU A 13 6.06 -9.40 9.95
N ASP A 14 7.21 -9.62 10.58
CA ASP A 14 8.38 -10.22 9.93
C ASP A 14 8.07 -11.65 9.44
N SER A 15 7.31 -12.44 10.22
CA SER A 15 6.87 -13.78 9.81
C SER A 15 5.95 -13.74 8.59
N LEU A 16 4.99 -12.80 8.55
CA LEU A 16 4.08 -12.62 7.43
C LEU A 16 4.82 -12.16 6.17
N LEU A 17 5.75 -11.22 6.32
CA LEU A 17 6.59 -10.72 5.22
C LEU A 17 7.45 -11.83 4.63
N ALA A 18 8.09 -12.64 5.49
CA ALA A 18 8.88 -13.79 5.08
C ALA A 18 8.02 -14.83 4.34
N LYS A 19 6.81 -15.13 4.84
CA LYS A 19 5.87 -16.06 4.20
C LYS A 19 5.43 -15.60 2.82
N GLN A 20 5.30 -14.29 2.61
CA GLN A 20 4.91 -13.69 1.33
C GLN A 20 6.10 -13.35 0.42
N GLY A 21 7.35 -13.51 0.89
CA GLY A 21 8.54 -13.10 0.15
C GLY A 21 8.62 -11.60 -0.13
N LYS A 22 7.98 -10.76 0.71
CA LYS A 22 7.88 -9.30 0.50
C LYS A 22 8.81 -8.54 1.44
N SER A 23 9.37 -7.44 0.97
CA SER A 23 10.06 -6.48 1.84
C SER A 23 9.06 -5.65 2.63
N PHE A 24 9.47 -5.18 3.81
CA PHE A 24 8.64 -4.30 4.64
C PHE A 24 8.21 -3.04 3.88
N GLU A 25 9.10 -2.44 3.08
CA GLU A 25 8.78 -1.26 2.26
C GLU A 25 7.72 -1.56 1.21
N SER A 26 7.82 -2.72 0.54
CA SER A 26 6.84 -3.15 -0.46
C SER A 26 5.46 -3.32 0.18
N ALA A 27 5.39 -3.97 1.34
CA ALA A 27 4.15 -4.16 2.08
C ALA A 27 3.54 -2.82 2.53
N VAL A 28 4.36 -1.88 3.00
CA VAL A 28 3.90 -0.54 3.41
C VAL A 28 3.40 0.26 2.20
N ARG A 29 4.04 0.14 1.03
CA ARG A 29 3.59 0.75 -0.22
C ARG A 29 2.24 0.21 -0.66
N GLU A 30 2.09 -1.12 -0.67
CA GLU A 30 0.81 -1.78 -1.02
C GLU A 30 -0.30 -1.42 -0.03
N TYR A 31 0.01 -1.42 1.26
CA TYR A 31 -0.92 -0.99 2.29
C TYR A 31 -1.37 0.46 2.08
N ARG A 32 -0.42 1.38 1.80
CA ARG A 32 -0.75 2.77 1.44
C ARG A 32 -1.73 2.83 0.28
N ALA A 33 -1.48 2.08 -0.79
CA ALA A 33 -2.38 2.03 -1.95
C ALA A 33 -3.78 1.51 -1.59
N SER A 34 -3.88 0.58 -0.64
CA SER A 34 -5.17 0.06 -0.17
C SER A 34 -5.97 1.06 0.69
N VAL A 35 -5.29 1.96 1.42
CA VAL A 35 -5.93 2.95 2.31
C VAL A 35 -5.90 4.37 1.76
N ILE A 36 -5.42 4.57 0.52
CA ILE A 36 -5.19 5.90 -0.05
C ILE A 36 -6.47 6.75 -0.18
N THR A 37 -7.63 6.08 -0.25
CA THR A 37 -8.96 6.72 -0.28
C THR A 37 -9.50 7.06 1.10
N GLU A 38 -8.92 6.50 2.16
CA GLU A 38 -9.34 6.65 3.55
C GLU A 38 -8.41 7.57 4.35
N ILE A 39 -7.21 7.85 3.83
CA ILE A 39 -6.27 8.83 4.40
C ILE A 39 -6.66 10.26 4.01
N THR A 40 -6.48 11.20 4.93
CA THR A 40 -6.72 12.62 4.66
C THR A 40 -5.73 13.16 3.63
N ALA A 41 -6.05 14.27 2.95
CA ALA A 41 -5.16 14.89 1.97
C ALA A 41 -3.75 15.21 2.56
N ASP A 42 -3.69 15.49 3.86
CA ASP A 42 -2.47 15.71 4.66
C ASP A 42 -1.67 14.41 4.88
N GLU A 43 -2.35 13.26 5.00
CA GLU A 43 -1.71 11.93 5.08
C GLU A 43 -1.39 11.32 3.72
N SER A 44 -1.90 11.90 2.62
CA SER A 44 -1.55 11.53 1.23
C SER A 44 -0.10 11.87 0.85
N MET A 45 0.63 12.54 1.76
CA MET A 45 2.04 12.89 1.63
C MET A 45 2.88 11.79 0.95
N ASP A 46 3.86 12.29 0.18
CA ASP A 46 4.90 11.56 -0.57
C ASP A 46 5.17 10.14 -0.04
N GLU A 47 5.11 9.15 -0.94
CA GLU A 47 5.33 7.73 -0.64
C GLU A 47 6.59 7.52 0.23
N LYS A 48 7.67 8.26 -0.06
CA LYS A 48 8.92 8.14 0.69
C LYS A 48 8.73 8.51 2.16
N ARG A 49 8.00 9.60 2.43
CA ARG A 49 7.72 10.08 3.78
C ARG A 49 6.80 9.11 4.54
N TRP A 50 5.88 8.46 3.84
CA TRP A 50 5.04 7.41 4.40
C TRP A 50 5.86 6.18 4.83
N ILE A 51 6.74 5.69 3.95
CA ILE A 51 7.63 4.57 4.26
C ILE A 51 8.55 4.89 5.45
N GLU A 52 9.14 6.09 5.48
CA GLU A 52 9.98 6.53 6.59
C GLU A 52 9.21 6.63 7.92
N LYS A 53 7.95 7.07 7.90
CA LYS A 53 7.07 7.11 9.07
C LYS A 53 6.86 5.71 9.65
N PHE A 54 6.57 4.72 8.80
CA PHE A 54 6.42 3.32 9.21
C PHE A 54 7.74 2.70 9.72
N LYS A 55 8.88 3.05 9.13
CA LYS A 55 10.20 2.65 9.67
C LYS A 55 10.43 3.23 11.06
N LYS A 56 10.07 4.49 11.30
CA LYS A 56 10.14 5.13 12.63
C LYS A 56 9.18 4.48 13.63
N TYR A 57 8.02 4.01 13.19
CA TYR A 57 7.09 3.26 14.03
C TYR A 57 7.67 1.93 14.48
N ARG A 58 8.37 1.23 13.59
CA ARG A 58 9.07 -0.02 13.91
C ARG A 58 10.19 0.18 14.93
N THR A 59 10.92 1.30 14.88
CA THR A 59 12.02 1.56 15.82
C THR A 59 11.57 2.15 17.17
N ARG A 60 10.45 2.87 17.20
CA ARG A 60 9.89 3.50 18.41
C ARG A 60 8.69 2.74 18.97
N LEU A 61 8.56 1.47 18.63
CA LEU A 61 7.42 0.66 19.05
C LEU A 61 7.51 0.36 20.54
N ASP A 62 6.74 1.09 21.32
CA ASP A 62 6.49 0.81 22.73
C ASP A 62 5.40 -0.26 22.85
N GLU A 63 5.39 -1.04 23.95
CA GLU A 63 4.36 -2.06 24.21
C GLU A 63 2.97 -1.45 24.49
N ASN A 64 2.89 -0.11 24.57
CA ASN A 64 1.62 0.60 24.70
C ASN A 64 0.76 0.47 23.42
N THR A 65 -0.24 -0.41 23.49
CA THR A 65 -1.21 -0.68 22.41
C THR A 65 -2.07 0.52 22.00
N LYS A 66 -2.12 1.58 22.84
CA LYS A 66 -2.81 2.83 22.53
C LYS A 66 -1.95 3.82 21.77
N ALA A 67 -0.65 3.55 21.62
CA ALA A 67 0.25 4.43 20.88
C ALA A 67 -0.04 4.34 19.38
N LYS A 68 -0.08 5.50 18.71
CA LYS A 68 -0.28 5.60 17.26
C LYS A 68 0.65 4.67 16.44
N PRO A 69 1.95 4.50 16.76
CA PRO A 69 2.82 3.54 16.09
C PRO A 69 2.33 2.08 16.14
N TYR A 70 1.80 1.65 17.28
CA TYR A 70 1.30 0.29 17.46
C TYR A 70 0.02 0.06 16.64
N GLN A 71 -0.91 1.00 16.69
CA GLN A 71 -2.16 0.91 15.93
C GLN A 71 -1.92 0.85 14.42
N GLU A 72 -1.03 1.68 13.89
CA GLU A 72 -0.73 1.71 12.45
C GLU A 72 -0.01 0.44 11.97
N LEU A 73 0.90 -0.11 12.78
CA LEU A 73 1.55 -1.40 12.47
C LEU A 73 0.59 -2.58 12.62
N SER A 74 -0.37 -2.52 13.56
CA SER A 74 -1.43 -3.53 13.68
C SER A 74 -2.31 -3.56 12.42
N LYS A 75 -2.72 -2.39 11.90
CA LYS A 75 -3.49 -2.33 10.64
C LYS A 75 -2.71 -2.92 9.46
N LEU A 76 -1.41 -2.66 9.39
CA LEU A 76 -0.53 -3.27 8.37
C LEU A 76 -0.48 -4.80 8.52
N ARG A 77 -0.41 -5.32 9.75
CA ARG A 77 -0.50 -6.77 10.02
C ARG A 77 -1.83 -7.33 9.55
N ASP A 78 -2.94 -6.68 9.90
CA ASP A 78 -4.29 -7.14 9.56
C ASP A 78 -4.51 -7.13 8.03
N TYR A 79 -3.92 -6.14 7.33
CA TYR A 79 -3.83 -6.12 5.87
C TYR A 79 -3.04 -7.34 5.33
N LEU A 80 -1.85 -7.61 5.88
CA LEU A 80 -1.02 -8.74 5.46
C LEU A 80 -1.65 -10.10 5.76
N GLN A 81 -2.47 -10.20 6.81
CA GLN A 81 -3.25 -11.40 7.13
C GLN A 81 -4.49 -11.58 6.25
N GLY A 82 -4.83 -10.59 5.42
CA GLY A 82 -6.05 -10.59 4.62
C GLY A 82 -7.33 -10.45 5.45
N GLN A 83 -7.24 -10.00 6.70
CA GLN A 83 -8.40 -9.78 7.58
C GLN A 83 -9.15 -8.49 7.24
N ASN A 84 -8.49 -7.53 6.58
CA ASN A 84 -9.17 -6.49 5.83
C ASN A 84 -9.48 -7.02 4.43
N LEU A 85 -10.76 -7.35 4.19
CA LEU A 85 -11.33 -7.51 2.86
C LEU A 85 -10.86 -6.32 2.01
N ILE A 86 -9.99 -6.62 1.05
CA ILE A 86 -9.47 -5.67 0.07
C ILE A 86 -10.69 -4.97 -0.55
N LYS A 87 -10.98 -3.73 -0.15
CA LYS A 87 -11.71 -2.85 -1.05
C LYS A 87 -10.83 -2.78 -2.29
N PRO A 88 -11.34 -3.12 -3.48
CA PRO A 88 -10.51 -3.11 -4.69
C PRO A 88 -9.80 -1.77 -4.72
N ALA A 89 -8.46 -1.81 -4.77
CA ALA A 89 -7.67 -0.60 -4.89
C ALA A 89 -8.29 0.21 -6.04
N PRO A 90 -8.62 1.49 -5.84
CA PRO A 90 -9.10 2.29 -6.96
C PRO A 90 -8.05 2.16 -8.07
N LEU A 91 -8.51 1.89 -9.28
CA LEU A 91 -7.68 1.65 -10.46
C LEU A 91 -7.00 2.96 -10.92
N LEU A 92 -6.34 3.67 -10.00
CA LEU A 92 -5.64 4.93 -10.24
C LEU A 92 -4.50 4.75 -11.25
N HIS A 93 -3.96 3.53 -11.37
CA HIS A 93 -2.93 3.19 -12.35
C HIS A 93 -3.48 2.93 -13.77
N LEU A 94 -4.80 2.86 -13.98
CA LEU A 94 -5.39 2.68 -15.31
C LEU A 94 -5.64 3.98 -16.06
N VAL A 95 -5.51 5.13 -15.39
CA VAL A 95 -5.91 6.43 -15.98
C VAL A 95 -4.75 7.18 -16.65
N ASP A 96 -3.49 6.80 -16.38
CA ASP A 96 -2.31 7.55 -16.84
C ASP A 96 -1.48 6.86 -17.94
N ASP A 97 -1.94 5.76 -18.54
CA ASP A 97 -1.24 5.22 -19.71
C ASP A 97 -1.68 5.94 -20.99
N SER A 98 -1.04 7.08 -21.25
CA SER A 98 -1.19 7.86 -22.49
C SER A 98 -1.06 7.05 -23.78
N ARG A 99 -0.45 5.85 -23.75
CA ARG A 99 -0.41 4.94 -24.91
C ARG A 99 -1.75 4.27 -25.17
N THR A 100 -2.50 3.93 -24.12
CA THR A 100 -3.81 3.28 -24.24
C THR A 100 -4.82 4.20 -24.94
N ASP A 101 -4.81 5.51 -24.63
CA ASP A 101 -5.68 6.49 -25.29
C ASP A 101 -5.33 6.66 -26.78
N PHE A 102 -4.03 6.60 -27.12
CA PHE A 102 -3.54 6.66 -28.50
C PHE A 102 -3.99 5.43 -29.32
N ASP A 103 -3.82 4.23 -28.77
CA ASP A 103 -4.19 2.98 -29.44
C ASP A 103 -5.72 2.88 -29.62
N ILE A 104 -6.51 3.28 -28.62
CA ILE A 104 -7.98 3.34 -28.72
C ILE A 104 -8.42 4.33 -29.81
N LYS A 105 -7.80 5.50 -29.90
CA LYS A 105 -8.09 6.48 -30.97
C LYS A 105 -7.76 5.92 -32.35
N LYS A 106 -6.62 5.25 -32.51
CA LYS A 106 -6.21 4.66 -33.77
C LYS A 106 -7.18 3.57 -34.23
N ILE A 107 -7.59 2.69 -33.33
CA ILE A 107 -8.60 1.65 -33.59
C ILE A 107 -9.95 2.29 -33.98
N SER A 108 -10.39 3.31 -33.27
CA SER A 108 -11.65 4.02 -33.55
C SER A 108 -11.67 4.66 -34.95
N ILE A 109 -10.55 5.23 -35.40
CA ILE A 109 -10.42 5.78 -36.75
C ILE A 109 -10.50 4.67 -37.81
N GLU A 110 -9.85 3.54 -37.57
CA GLU A 110 -9.83 2.41 -38.52
C GLU A 110 -11.23 1.79 -38.70
N ILE A 111 -11.96 1.59 -37.59
CA ILE A 111 -13.36 1.11 -37.61
C ILE A 111 -14.23 2.09 -38.40
N ARG A 112 -14.11 3.40 -38.18
CA ARG A 112 -14.89 4.41 -38.92
C ARG A 112 -14.60 4.40 -40.42
N LYS A 113 -13.38 4.07 -40.84
CA LYS A 113 -13.03 3.93 -42.26
C LYS A 113 -13.65 2.67 -42.87
N GLN A 114 -13.69 1.57 -42.14
CA GLN A 114 -14.31 0.31 -42.60
C GLN A 114 -15.84 0.41 -42.72
N ILE A 115 -16.50 1.23 -41.89
CA ILE A 115 -17.96 1.44 -41.94
C ILE A 115 -18.38 2.47 -43.00
N LYS A 116 -17.46 3.31 -43.50
CA LYS A 116 -17.73 4.32 -44.52
C LYS A 116 -17.60 3.82 -45.98
N TYR A 117 -17.50 2.51 -46.18
CA TYR A 117 -17.66 1.81 -47.45
C TYR A 117 -18.88 0.88 -47.40
#